data_AF-A0A2W6APS5-F1
#
_entry.id   AF-A0A2W6APS5-F1
#
_cell.length_a   1.000
_cell.length_b   1.000
_cell.length_c   1.000
_cell.angle_alpha   90.00
_cell.angle_beta   90.00
_cell.angle_gamma   90.00
#
_symmetry.space_group_name_H-M   'P 1'
#
loop_
_entity.id
_entity.type
_entity.pdbx_description
1 polymer ?
#
loop_
_entity_poly.entity_id
_entity_poly.type
_entity_poly.pdbx_seq_one_letter_code
_entity_poly.pdbx_strand_id
1 'polypeptide(L)'
;MGTDVRRFAPSGPVATPDPQGHTAVWKTSGGSPCDCGCDDACGLERVRFFPRQILGAEDLNTEQRYFKQKMRRHNRYLHGWGVVCGCEVKPAPTATKPYQVLICPGYVITPEGDEIMVGCPALYDLATCMVSSDDPCAFSRPCPPVTSSTPMRSRIYLTVCYKECEVRPVRVAPGGCSCDDAVCDYSRIRDAYEFSCLDSLPGYHQKPAYTCEQLCQGGILPCPPCPPDNCVVLATIRIDTQFRPAPPPRGVSEQTLTTQYLVAQNAPLRIDNLSDRRLLYSTEMLQAMALCQCGPQRLPVVDTPVINDLGTGGNDQVWVEITVANPAGSQIYYTTDQSDPSPTSPSSTLFGANNDNIPLSVGALPVTIKAIGVHPGYQDSAIASQVIPKQ
;
A
#
# COMPACT_ATOMS: atom_id res chain seq x y z
N MET A 1 35.37 -46.40 -44.55
CA MET A 1 35.18 -47.21 -43.33
C MET A 1 34.68 -46.27 -42.25
N GLY A 2 33.40 -46.40 -41.88
CA GLY A 2 32.74 -45.48 -40.97
C GLY A 2 32.96 -45.85 -39.51
N THR A 3 32.96 -44.83 -38.65
CA THR A 3 32.78 -45.00 -37.21
C THR A 3 31.93 -43.85 -36.69
N ASP A 4 30.75 -44.26 -36.23
CA ASP A 4 29.64 -43.54 -35.61
C ASP A 4 30.08 -42.97 -34.24
N VAL A 5 29.94 -41.65 -34.02
CA VAL A 5 30.15 -41.03 -32.69
C VAL A 5 28.82 -40.49 -32.20
N ARG A 6 28.14 -41.31 -31.41
CA ARG A 6 26.86 -40.99 -30.77
C ARG A 6 27.03 -39.99 -29.63
N ARG A 7 26.10 -39.05 -29.59
CA ARG A 7 25.86 -38.06 -28.54
C ARG A 7 25.57 -38.76 -27.20
N PHE A 8 26.31 -38.40 -26.15
CA PHE A 8 25.97 -38.73 -24.76
C PHE A 8 25.26 -37.53 -24.13
N ALA A 9 23.99 -37.72 -23.77
CA ALA A 9 23.24 -36.84 -22.88
C ALA A 9 23.55 -37.22 -21.42
N PRO A 10 23.67 -36.26 -20.48
CA PRO A 10 23.77 -36.60 -19.06
C PRO A 10 22.40 -37.02 -18.52
N SER A 11 22.35 -38.26 -18.04
CA SER A 11 21.25 -38.88 -17.32
C SER A 11 20.91 -38.11 -16.04
N GLY A 12 19.65 -37.73 -15.87
CA GLY A 12 19.11 -37.23 -14.61
C GLY A 12 19.10 -38.30 -13.52
N PRO A 13 18.98 -37.90 -12.23
CA PRO A 13 19.02 -38.84 -11.12
C PRO A 13 17.80 -39.78 -11.13
N VAL A 14 18.08 -41.08 -11.11
CA VAL A 14 17.11 -42.16 -10.94
C VAL A 14 16.67 -42.17 -9.47
N ALA A 15 15.39 -41.90 -9.22
CA ALA A 15 14.79 -42.02 -7.89
C ALA A 15 14.66 -43.49 -7.49
N THR A 16 15.20 -43.85 -6.32
CA THR A 16 14.86 -45.09 -5.62
C THR A 16 13.58 -44.87 -4.79
N PRO A 17 12.65 -45.83 -4.73
CA PRO A 17 11.43 -45.68 -3.95
C PRO A 17 11.70 -45.92 -2.45
N ASP A 18 11.30 -44.94 -1.63
CA ASP A 18 11.26 -45.01 -0.16
C ASP A 18 10.07 -45.90 0.29
N PRO A 19 10.20 -46.85 1.23
CA PRO A 19 9.18 -47.87 1.49
C PRO A 19 8.13 -47.44 2.53
N GLN A 20 7.85 -46.15 2.68
CA GLN A 20 6.79 -45.65 3.55
C GLN A 20 5.84 -44.76 2.75
N GLY A 21 4.70 -45.33 2.37
CA GLY A 21 3.76 -44.77 1.40
C GLY A 21 3.08 -43.47 1.84
N HIS A 22 3.80 -42.36 1.74
CA HIS A 22 3.21 -41.03 1.69
C HIS A 22 3.33 -40.51 0.25
N THR A 23 2.22 -40.63 -0.48
CA THR A 23 2.08 -40.03 -1.81
C THR A 23 2.38 -38.54 -1.73
N ALA A 24 3.43 -38.08 -2.42
CA ALA A 24 3.65 -36.67 -2.70
C ALA A 24 2.45 -36.17 -3.53
N VAL A 25 1.50 -35.54 -2.85
CA VAL A 25 0.37 -34.88 -3.51
C VAL A 25 0.90 -33.56 -4.06
N TRP A 26 1.16 -33.54 -5.37
CA TRP A 26 1.26 -32.30 -6.13
C TRP A 26 -0.13 -31.65 -6.12
N LYS A 27 -0.37 -30.70 -5.20
CA LYS A 27 -1.60 -29.91 -5.22
C LYS A 27 -1.52 -28.92 -6.38
N THR A 28 -2.16 -29.31 -7.48
CA THR A 28 -2.63 -28.38 -8.49
C THR A 28 -3.57 -27.36 -7.84
N SER A 29 -3.31 -26.08 -8.08
CA SER A 29 -4.06 -24.92 -7.60
C SER A 29 -5.49 -24.90 -8.15
N GLY A 30 -6.41 -25.58 -7.46
CA GLY A 30 -7.83 -25.27 -7.46
C GLY A 30 -8.14 -24.45 -6.20
N GLY A 31 -8.25 -23.13 -6.35
CA GLY A 31 -8.52 -22.22 -5.24
C GLY A 31 -9.85 -22.55 -4.56
N SER A 32 -9.81 -22.91 -3.28
CA SER A 32 -10.99 -23.07 -2.44
C SER A 32 -11.66 -21.70 -2.24
N PRO A 33 -13.01 -21.62 -2.16
CA PRO A 33 -13.73 -20.34 -2.01
C PRO A 33 -13.42 -19.54 -0.73
N CYS A 34 -12.57 -20.06 0.16
CA CYS A 34 -12.12 -19.40 1.39
C CYS A 34 -10.61 -19.54 1.62
N ASP A 35 -9.80 -19.70 0.56
CA ASP A 35 -8.35 -19.87 0.69
C ASP A 35 -7.66 -18.59 1.21
N CYS A 36 -6.97 -18.69 2.35
CA CYS A 36 -6.41 -17.55 3.09
C CYS A 36 -4.91 -17.33 2.88
N GLY A 37 -4.29 -17.93 1.86
CA GLY A 37 -2.93 -17.54 1.41
C GLY A 37 -2.01 -18.70 1.04
N CYS A 38 -0.74 -18.36 0.82
CA CYS A 38 0.34 -19.17 0.23
C CYS A 38 0.70 -20.40 1.07
N ASP A 39 1.65 -21.24 0.63
CA ASP A 39 2.00 -22.56 1.23
C ASP A 39 2.21 -22.59 2.77
N ASP A 40 2.39 -21.43 3.42
CA ASP A 40 2.42 -21.24 4.89
C ASP A 40 1.09 -20.71 5.50
N ALA A 41 -0.05 -20.84 4.82
CA ALA A 41 -1.37 -20.40 5.30
C ALA A 41 -1.92 -21.26 6.45
N CYS A 42 -1.34 -22.44 6.65
CA CYS A 42 -1.54 -23.23 7.86
C CYS A 42 -0.77 -22.62 9.05
N GLY A 43 -1.15 -22.97 10.28
CA GLY A 43 -0.51 -22.44 11.49
C GLY A 43 1.02 -22.62 11.48
N LEU A 44 1.78 -21.62 11.96
CA LEU A 44 3.23 -21.73 12.08
C LEU A 44 3.59 -22.64 13.24
N GLU A 45 4.52 -23.54 13.00
CA GLU A 45 5.10 -24.40 14.03
C GLU A 45 6.25 -23.71 14.74
N ARG A 46 6.32 -23.91 16.05
CA ARG A 46 7.41 -23.43 16.90
C ARG A 46 7.91 -24.60 17.74
N VAL A 47 9.22 -24.72 17.87
CA VAL A 47 9.88 -25.72 18.71
C VAL A 47 9.45 -25.53 20.16
N ARG A 48 8.97 -26.62 20.74
CA ARG A 48 8.66 -26.70 22.16
C ARG A 48 9.88 -27.29 22.89
N PHE A 49 10.57 -26.44 23.66
CA PHE A 49 11.71 -26.87 24.47
C PHE A 49 11.29 -27.73 25.67
N PHE A 50 12.02 -28.82 25.91
CA PHE A 50 11.88 -29.66 27.12
C PHE A 50 13.24 -30.16 27.63
N PRO A 51 13.34 -30.57 28.92
CA PRO A 51 14.62 -30.99 29.49
C PRO A 51 15.25 -32.17 28.74
N ARG A 52 16.56 -32.10 28.52
CA ARG A 52 17.39 -33.11 27.82
C ARG A 52 17.08 -33.28 26.32
N GLN A 53 16.32 -32.38 25.73
CA GLN A 53 16.18 -32.31 24.28
C GLN A 53 17.52 -31.94 23.64
N ILE A 54 17.91 -32.67 22.58
CA ILE A 54 19.03 -32.31 21.72
C ILE A 54 18.47 -31.38 20.64
N LEU A 55 19.08 -30.22 20.46
CA LEU A 55 18.68 -29.26 19.43
C LEU A 55 19.59 -29.38 18.21
N GLY A 56 18.99 -29.59 17.04
CA GLY A 56 19.69 -29.62 15.76
C GLY A 56 19.59 -28.30 15.00
N ALA A 57 20.26 -28.25 13.84
CA ALA A 57 20.13 -27.11 12.92
C ALA A 57 18.69 -26.94 12.43
N GLU A 58 17.96 -28.03 12.20
CA GLU A 58 16.56 -28.01 11.79
C GLU A 58 15.64 -27.34 12.83
N ASP A 59 15.82 -27.65 14.11
CA ASP A 59 15.06 -27.02 15.21
C ASP A 59 15.33 -25.51 15.26
N LEU A 60 16.61 -25.11 15.18
CA LEU A 60 17.01 -23.71 15.24
C LEU A 60 16.57 -22.92 13.99
N ASN A 61 16.57 -23.56 12.81
CA ASN A 61 16.04 -22.97 11.58
C ASN A 61 14.52 -22.84 11.65
N THR A 62 13.83 -23.81 12.25
CA THR A 62 12.39 -23.77 12.48
C THR A 62 12.01 -22.63 13.42
N GLU A 63 12.72 -22.44 14.53
CA GLU A 63 12.53 -21.29 15.43
C GLU A 63 12.71 -19.95 14.68
N GLN A 64 13.77 -19.81 13.88
CA GLN A 64 14.01 -18.59 13.11
C GLN A 64 12.89 -18.33 12.08
N ARG A 65 12.50 -19.38 11.35
CA ARG A 65 11.41 -19.31 10.36
C ARG A 65 10.09 -18.91 11.00
N TYR A 66 9.76 -19.42 12.19
CA TYR A 66 8.55 -19.04 12.92
C TYR A 66 8.48 -17.52 13.14
N PHE A 67 9.53 -16.92 13.68
CA PHE A 67 9.54 -15.47 13.95
C PHE A 67 9.58 -14.65 12.67
N LYS A 68 10.37 -15.06 11.67
CA LYS A 68 10.42 -14.39 10.36
C LYS A 68 9.05 -14.37 9.69
N GLN A 69 8.38 -15.52 9.61
CA GLN A 69 7.04 -15.62 9.02
C GLN A 69 5.99 -14.87 9.85
N LYS A 70 6.09 -14.87 11.18
CA LYS A 70 5.19 -14.10 12.05
C LYS A 70 5.31 -12.59 11.80
N MET A 71 6.53 -12.08 11.60
CA MET A 71 6.75 -10.67 11.25
C MET A 71 6.28 -10.34 9.82
N ARG A 72 6.56 -11.21 8.85
CA ARG A 72 6.00 -11.10 7.48
C ARG A 72 4.48 -10.96 7.49
N ARG A 73 3.78 -11.77 8.30
CA ARG A 73 2.32 -11.66 8.48
C ARG A 73 1.93 -10.34 9.12
N HIS A 74 2.62 -9.91 10.18
CA HIS A 74 2.34 -8.62 10.82
C HIS A 74 2.41 -7.48 9.79
N ASN A 75 3.46 -7.47 8.98
CA ASN A 75 3.66 -6.50 7.91
C ASN A 75 2.57 -6.61 6.84
N ARG A 76 2.41 -7.79 6.22
CA ARG A 76 1.48 -8.00 5.10
C ARG A 76 0.01 -7.75 5.44
N TYR A 77 -0.45 -8.15 6.63
CA TYR A 77 -1.88 -8.07 6.99
C TYR A 77 -2.27 -6.75 7.66
N LEU A 78 -1.38 -6.12 8.44
CA LEU A 78 -1.72 -4.87 9.15
C LEU A 78 -1.27 -3.63 8.40
N HIS A 79 -0.04 -3.65 7.88
CA HIS A 79 0.55 -2.50 7.19
C HIS A 79 0.34 -2.61 5.67
N GLY A 80 0.45 -3.81 5.13
CA GLY A 80 0.54 -4.05 3.69
C GLY A 80 2.00 -4.02 3.24
N TRP A 81 2.24 -3.46 2.06
CA TRP A 81 3.56 -3.40 1.44
C TRP A 81 3.73 -2.12 0.63
N GLY A 82 4.98 -1.77 0.34
CA GLY A 82 5.37 -0.58 -0.38
C GLY A 82 6.61 0.07 0.21
N VAL A 83 6.94 1.26 -0.29
CA VAL A 83 8.05 2.06 0.22
C VAL A 83 7.58 2.93 1.37
N VAL A 84 8.18 2.76 2.54
CA VAL A 84 7.80 3.48 3.77
C VAL A 84 8.44 4.86 3.79
N CYS A 85 9.75 4.92 3.56
CA CYS A 85 10.51 6.17 3.55
C CYS A 85 11.75 6.06 2.67
N GLY A 86 12.28 7.20 2.20
CA GLY A 86 13.51 7.24 1.41
C GLY A 86 13.37 6.57 0.03
N CYS A 87 14.42 5.86 -0.40
CA CYS A 87 14.50 5.18 -1.70
C CYS A 87 14.14 6.09 -2.89
N GLU A 88 14.45 7.38 -2.76
CA GLU A 88 14.29 8.35 -3.83
C GLU A 88 15.34 8.08 -4.92
N VAL A 89 14.91 8.06 -6.17
CA VAL A 89 15.79 7.88 -7.32
C VAL A 89 16.08 9.24 -7.94
N LYS A 90 17.35 9.60 -7.99
CA LYS A 90 17.84 10.86 -8.54
C LYS A 90 18.66 10.61 -9.80
N PRO A 91 18.63 11.53 -10.77
CA PRO A 91 19.53 11.43 -11.92
C PRO A 91 20.95 11.67 -11.42
N ALA A 92 21.89 10.78 -11.78
CA ALA A 92 23.31 10.95 -11.52
C ALA A 92 24.15 10.64 -12.77
N PRO A 93 23.84 11.28 -13.92
CA PRO A 93 24.53 10.98 -15.16
C PRO A 93 25.96 11.51 -15.14
N THR A 94 26.87 10.68 -15.63
CA THR A 94 28.29 11.00 -15.74
C THR A 94 28.73 10.90 -17.20
N ALA A 95 29.86 11.50 -17.58
CA ALA A 95 30.33 11.49 -18.97
C ALA A 95 30.51 10.07 -19.55
N THR A 96 30.89 9.10 -18.71
CA THR A 96 31.04 7.69 -19.09
C THR A 96 29.76 6.87 -18.90
N LYS A 97 28.84 7.31 -18.04
CA LYS A 97 27.58 6.63 -17.70
C LYS A 97 26.39 7.62 -17.77
N PRO A 98 25.88 7.93 -18.97
CA PRO A 98 24.84 8.95 -19.14
C PRO A 98 23.46 8.52 -18.62
N TYR A 99 23.24 7.22 -18.37
CA TYR A 99 21.97 6.66 -17.88
C TYR A 99 22.05 6.20 -16.41
N GLN A 100 23.04 6.70 -15.69
CA GLN A 100 23.22 6.36 -14.29
C GLN A 100 22.25 7.14 -13.40
N VAL A 101 21.69 6.43 -12.43
CA VAL A 101 20.84 6.96 -11.38
C VAL A 101 21.43 6.69 -10.01
N LEU A 102 21.10 7.57 -9.07
CA LEU A 102 21.43 7.43 -7.66
C LEU A 102 20.16 7.02 -6.92
N ILE A 103 20.20 5.87 -6.25
CA ILE A 103 19.16 5.38 -5.35
C ILE A 103 19.56 5.81 -3.95
N CYS A 104 18.76 6.67 -3.33
CA CYS A 104 18.98 7.12 -1.97
C CYS A 104 18.63 6.02 -0.95
N PRO A 105 19.23 6.03 0.26
CA PRO A 105 18.84 5.17 1.36
C PRO A 105 17.34 5.24 1.68
N GLY A 106 16.80 4.17 2.25
CA GLY A 106 15.39 4.10 2.63
C GLY A 106 14.95 2.72 3.09
N TYR A 107 13.66 2.62 3.40
CA TYR A 107 13.05 1.43 3.97
C TYR A 107 11.81 1.02 3.18
N VAL A 108 11.73 -0.28 2.86
CA VAL A 108 10.72 -0.86 1.98
C VAL A 108 10.19 -2.13 2.61
N ILE A 109 8.89 -2.37 2.48
CA ILE A 109 8.25 -3.64 2.80
C ILE A 109 7.78 -4.29 1.50
N THR A 110 8.19 -5.53 1.26
CA THR A 110 7.83 -6.27 0.05
C THR A 110 6.43 -6.87 0.12
N PRO A 111 5.84 -7.33 -1.00
CA PRO A 111 4.53 -7.98 -1.00
C PRO A 111 4.41 -9.20 -0.08
N GLU A 112 5.48 -9.97 0.15
CA GLU A 112 5.47 -11.08 1.13
C GLU A 112 5.56 -10.60 2.59
N GLY A 113 5.90 -9.33 2.82
CA GLY A 113 6.09 -8.73 4.13
C GLY A 113 7.55 -8.71 4.60
N ASP A 114 8.52 -8.97 3.71
CA ASP A 114 9.94 -8.81 4.04
C ASP A 114 10.31 -7.35 4.15
N GLU A 115 11.22 -7.08 5.07
CA GLU A 115 11.76 -5.75 5.31
C GLU A 115 13.07 -5.60 4.53
N ILE A 116 13.17 -4.52 3.76
CA ILE A 116 14.39 -4.15 3.04
C ILE A 116 14.86 -2.81 3.57
N MET A 117 16.08 -2.81 4.12
CA MET A 117 16.78 -1.60 4.53
C MET A 117 17.89 -1.28 3.51
N VAL A 118 17.68 -0.26 2.70
CA VAL A 118 18.73 0.30 1.83
C VAL A 118 19.52 1.30 2.67
N GLY A 119 20.62 0.85 3.26
CA GLY A 119 21.41 1.65 4.22
C GLY A 119 22.35 2.66 3.56
N CYS A 120 22.84 2.36 2.35
CA CYS A 120 23.82 3.18 1.65
C CYS A 120 23.27 3.64 0.29
N PRO A 121 23.68 4.83 -0.20
CA PRO A 121 23.36 5.23 -1.57
C PRO A 121 23.93 4.21 -2.56
N ALA A 122 23.13 3.86 -3.57
CA ALA A 122 23.53 2.94 -4.62
C ALA A 122 23.48 3.63 -5.98
N LEU A 123 24.60 3.61 -6.71
CA LEU A 123 24.64 4.03 -8.10
C LEU A 123 24.22 2.86 -8.97
N TYR A 124 23.24 3.09 -9.84
CA TYR A 124 22.69 2.05 -10.69
C TYR A 124 22.70 2.52 -12.15
N ASP A 125 23.30 1.73 -13.04
CA ASP A 125 23.37 2.04 -14.46
C ASP A 125 22.24 1.31 -15.22
N LEU A 126 21.32 2.07 -15.79
CA LEU A 126 20.15 1.54 -16.49
C LEU A 126 20.51 0.83 -17.80
N ALA A 127 21.66 1.17 -18.41
CA ALA A 127 22.10 0.55 -19.65
C ALA A 127 22.63 -0.87 -19.43
N THR A 128 23.34 -1.09 -18.32
CA THR A 128 23.96 -2.39 -17.98
C THR A 128 23.21 -3.17 -16.92
N CYS A 129 22.23 -2.54 -16.24
CA CYS A 129 21.54 -3.08 -15.07
C CYS A 129 22.52 -3.49 -13.96
N MET A 130 23.61 -2.75 -13.80
CA MET A 130 24.63 -3.00 -12.78
C MET A 130 24.51 -2.00 -11.63
N VAL A 131 24.60 -2.52 -10.41
CA VAL A 131 24.69 -1.72 -9.19
C VAL A 131 26.14 -1.50 -8.78
N SER A 132 26.43 -0.33 -8.24
CA SER A 132 27.68 0.02 -7.55
C SER A 132 27.30 0.69 -6.23
N SER A 133 27.55 0.03 -5.12
CA SER A 133 27.28 0.55 -3.77
C SER A 133 28.32 0.08 -2.77
N ASP A 134 28.44 0.79 -1.66
CA ASP A 134 29.31 0.39 -0.55
C ASP A 134 28.78 -0.83 0.23
N ASP A 135 27.50 -1.20 0.04
CA ASP A 135 26.92 -2.40 0.64
C ASP A 135 27.28 -3.65 -0.18
N PRO A 136 28.02 -4.63 0.40
CA PRO A 136 28.39 -5.87 -0.30
C PRO A 136 27.21 -6.81 -0.57
N CYS A 137 26.06 -6.60 0.07
CA CYS A 137 24.85 -7.39 -0.13
C CYS A 137 23.78 -6.64 -0.94
N ALA A 138 24.18 -5.61 -1.69
CA ALA A 138 23.36 -5.02 -2.73
C ALA A 138 23.70 -5.69 -4.06
N PHE A 139 22.74 -6.45 -4.58
CA PHE A 139 22.88 -7.17 -5.84
C PHE A 139 22.15 -6.45 -6.96
N SER A 140 22.49 -6.82 -8.19
CA SER A 140 21.73 -6.45 -9.37
C SER A 140 21.49 -7.69 -10.22
N ARG A 141 20.26 -7.88 -10.72
CA ARG A 141 20.02 -8.85 -11.80
C ARG A 141 20.51 -8.25 -13.10
N PRO A 142 21.61 -8.74 -13.70
CA PRO A 142 21.80 -8.49 -15.11
C PRO A 142 20.59 -9.08 -15.83
N CYS A 143 19.95 -8.29 -16.70
CA CYS A 143 19.06 -8.88 -17.70
C CYS A 143 19.84 -10.01 -18.41
N PRO A 144 19.19 -11.13 -18.79
CA PRO A 144 19.86 -12.18 -19.57
C PRO A 144 20.66 -11.55 -20.70
N PRO A 145 21.85 -12.09 -21.03
CA PRO A 145 22.83 -11.42 -21.87
C PRO A 145 22.13 -10.99 -23.14
N VAL A 146 22.10 -9.67 -23.36
CA VAL A 146 21.51 -9.10 -24.55
C VAL A 146 22.47 -9.45 -25.67
N THR A 147 22.28 -10.61 -26.31
CA THR A 147 23.01 -11.02 -27.52
C THR A 147 22.63 -10.19 -28.75
N SER A 148 21.98 -9.04 -28.53
CA SER A 148 21.62 -8.08 -29.55
C SER A 148 21.61 -6.69 -28.91
N SER A 149 22.06 -5.69 -29.66
CA SER A 149 21.92 -4.27 -29.33
C SER A 149 20.44 -3.90 -29.25
N THR A 150 19.77 -4.26 -28.15
CA THR A 150 18.37 -3.88 -27.97
C THR A 150 18.35 -2.36 -27.78
N PRO A 151 17.60 -1.62 -28.62
CA PRO A 151 17.55 -0.18 -28.52
C PRO A 151 17.09 0.19 -27.11
N MET A 152 17.80 1.14 -26.52
CA MET A 152 17.54 1.61 -25.19
C MET A 152 16.06 2.03 -25.07
N ARG A 153 15.37 1.44 -24.10
CA ARG A 153 13.90 1.46 -24.03
C ARG A 153 13.41 2.79 -23.46
N SER A 154 12.26 3.26 -23.95
CA SER A 154 11.71 4.57 -23.59
C SER A 154 11.14 4.64 -22.16
N ARG A 155 10.80 3.50 -21.55
CA ARG A 155 10.27 3.40 -20.18
C ARG A 155 10.84 2.17 -19.49
N ILE A 156 11.33 2.36 -18.27
CA ILE A 156 11.92 1.33 -17.40
C ILE A 156 11.30 1.48 -16.01
N TYR A 157 11.01 0.36 -15.36
CA TYR A 157 10.60 0.32 -13.96
C TYR A 157 11.77 -0.20 -13.12
N LEU A 158 12.29 0.65 -12.24
CA LEU A 158 13.33 0.25 -11.31
C LEU A 158 12.69 -0.38 -10.08
N THR A 159 13.05 -1.62 -9.79
CA THR A 159 12.50 -2.37 -8.66
C THR A 159 13.58 -2.86 -7.72
N VAL A 160 13.18 -3.14 -6.48
CA VAL A 160 14.01 -3.77 -5.45
C VAL A 160 13.33 -5.01 -4.90
N CYS A 161 14.04 -6.12 -4.79
CA CYS A 161 13.55 -7.39 -4.29
C CYS A 161 14.34 -7.81 -3.05
N TYR A 162 13.70 -8.48 -2.09
CA TYR A 162 14.40 -9.02 -0.93
C TYR A 162 15.24 -10.24 -1.33
N LYS A 163 16.45 -10.32 -0.79
CA LYS A 163 17.36 -11.46 -0.91
C LYS A 163 18.05 -11.73 0.42
N GLU A 164 18.61 -12.92 0.53
CA GLU A 164 19.53 -13.27 1.60
C GLU A 164 20.94 -13.35 1.03
N CYS A 165 21.89 -12.82 1.79
CA CYS A 165 23.31 -12.78 1.44
C CYS A 165 24.07 -13.57 2.50
N GLU A 166 24.79 -14.60 2.06
CA GLU A 166 25.67 -15.36 2.92
C GLU A 166 26.94 -14.55 3.20
N VAL A 167 27.28 -14.35 4.47
CA VAL A 167 28.37 -13.48 4.92
C VAL A 167 29.23 -14.17 5.97
N ARG A 168 30.45 -13.64 6.14
CA ARG A 168 31.45 -14.14 7.09
C ARG A 168 31.80 -15.61 6.82
N PRO A 169 32.55 -15.88 5.74
CA PRO A 169 33.05 -17.22 5.44
C PRO A 169 33.97 -17.71 6.55
N VAL A 170 33.81 -18.96 6.94
CA VAL A 170 34.55 -19.68 7.98
C VAL A 170 35.01 -21.01 7.41
N ARG A 171 36.18 -21.48 7.83
CA ARG A 171 36.67 -22.81 7.46
C ARG A 171 35.85 -23.85 8.23
N VAL A 172 35.25 -24.78 7.51
CA VAL A 172 34.54 -25.92 8.11
C VAL A 172 35.57 -26.99 8.46
N ALA A 173 35.39 -27.63 9.61
CA ALA A 173 36.18 -28.80 9.94
C ALA A 173 35.84 -29.91 8.92
N PRO A 174 36.82 -30.47 8.18
CA PRO A 174 36.54 -31.54 7.24
C PRO A 174 35.89 -32.71 7.99
N GLY A 175 34.82 -33.29 7.40
CA GLY A 175 34.06 -34.39 7.98
C GLY A 175 34.82 -35.71 8.12
N GLY A 176 36.15 -35.71 8.00
CA GLY A 176 36.99 -36.90 8.08
C GLY A 176 38.48 -36.56 8.28
N CYS A 177 39.28 -37.58 8.58
CA CYS A 177 40.75 -37.49 8.69
C CYS A 177 41.44 -37.44 7.32
N SER A 178 40.84 -36.77 6.33
CA SER A 178 41.42 -36.58 4.99
C SER A 178 42.08 -35.22 4.91
N CYS A 179 43.28 -35.16 4.32
CA CYS A 179 44.02 -33.93 4.08
C CYS A 179 43.49 -33.16 2.85
N ASP A 180 42.18 -33.08 2.69
CA ASP A 180 41.55 -32.32 1.60
C ASP A 180 41.48 -30.84 1.97
N ASP A 181 41.53 -29.96 0.96
CA ASP A 181 41.44 -28.51 1.14
C ASP A 181 40.18 -28.15 1.93
N ALA A 182 40.37 -27.51 3.08
CA ALA A 182 39.28 -27.15 3.99
C ALA A 182 38.22 -26.32 3.25
N VAL A 183 37.02 -26.88 3.10
CA VAL A 183 35.87 -26.21 2.49
C VAL A 183 35.49 -24.99 3.35
N CYS A 184 35.40 -23.83 2.70
CA CYS A 184 34.86 -22.62 3.33
C CYS A 184 33.35 -22.62 3.20
N ASP A 185 32.66 -22.29 4.29
CA ASP A 185 31.22 -22.11 4.32
C ASP A 185 30.86 -20.82 5.08
N TYR A 186 29.67 -20.29 4.89
CA TYR A 186 29.29 -19.00 5.48
C TYR A 186 28.63 -19.20 6.84
N SER A 187 29.14 -18.46 7.83
CA SER A 187 28.64 -18.59 9.20
C SER A 187 27.37 -17.80 9.47
N ARG A 188 27.01 -16.83 8.63
CA ARG A 188 25.92 -15.88 8.87
C ARG A 188 25.16 -15.59 7.59
N ILE A 189 23.87 -15.31 7.74
CA ILE A 189 23.01 -14.78 6.69
C ILE A 189 22.69 -13.32 7.06
N ARG A 190 22.78 -12.42 6.09
CA ARG A 190 22.42 -11.01 6.21
C ARG A 190 21.27 -10.71 5.25
N ASP A 191 20.32 -9.89 5.70
CA ASP A 191 19.29 -9.33 4.83
C ASP A 191 19.94 -8.51 3.71
N ALA A 192 19.50 -8.78 2.49
CA ALA A 192 20.06 -8.27 1.27
C ALA A 192 18.95 -7.83 0.34
N TYR A 193 19.35 -7.15 -0.73
CA TYR A 193 18.39 -6.68 -1.71
C TYR A 193 19.00 -6.69 -3.09
N GLU A 194 18.12 -6.83 -4.06
CA GLU A 194 18.49 -6.96 -5.45
C GLU A 194 17.72 -5.94 -6.27
N PHE A 195 18.45 -5.07 -6.97
CA PHE A 195 17.85 -4.14 -7.92
C PHE A 195 17.64 -4.83 -9.27
N SER A 196 16.50 -4.56 -9.89
CA SER A 196 16.21 -5.05 -11.24
C SER A 196 15.45 -4.04 -12.09
N CYS A 197 15.71 -4.06 -13.39
CA CYS A 197 14.99 -3.29 -14.39
C CYS A 197 13.89 -4.14 -15.02
N LEU A 198 12.65 -3.67 -14.96
CA LEU A 198 11.52 -4.30 -15.62
C LEU A 198 11.01 -3.41 -16.76
N ASP A 199 10.56 -4.04 -17.84
CA ASP A 199 10.02 -3.36 -19.02
C ASP A 199 8.53 -3.02 -18.90
N SER A 200 7.83 -3.76 -18.05
CA SER A 200 6.41 -3.62 -17.80
C SER A 200 6.17 -3.51 -16.31
N LEU A 201 5.17 -2.72 -15.93
CA LEU A 201 4.72 -2.66 -14.55
C LEU A 201 4.23 -4.05 -14.11
N PRO A 202 4.74 -4.62 -13.01
CA PRO A 202 4.26 -5.90 -12.53
C PRO A 202 2.77 -5.84 -12.17
N GLY A 203 2.02 -6.92 -12.47
CA GLY A 203 0.57 -6.95 -12.29
C GLY A 203 0.11 -6.67 -10.86
N TYR A 204 0.92 -7.02 -9.85
CA TYR A 204 0.61 -6.78 -8.44
C TYR A 204 0.80 -5.32 -7.98
N HIS A 205 1.43 -4.46 -8.79
CA HIS A 205 1.47 -3.00 -8.56
C HIS A 205 0.18 -2.28 -8.98
N GLN A 206 -0.78 -2.99 -9.57
CA GLN A 206 -2.09 -2.44 -9.88
C GLN A 206 -2.84 -2.07 -8.58
N LYS A 207 -3.59 -0.97 -8.62
CA LYS A 207 -4.33 -0.48 -7.44
C LYS A 207 -5.31 -1.56 -6.97
N PRO A 208 -5.43 -1.79 -5.64
CA PRO A 208 -6.35 -2.79 -5.12
C PRO A 208 -7.80 -2.45 -5.46
N ALA A 209 -8.64 -3.48 -5.52
CA ALA A 209 -10.02 -3.40 -6.04
C ALA A 209 -11.05 -2.81 -5.06
N TYR A 210 -10.64 -2.29 -3.90
CA TYR A 210 -11.56 -1.70 -2.92
C TYR A 210 -11.64 -0.18 -3.04
N THR A 211 -12.84 0.37 -3.01
CA THR A 211 -13.08 1.83 -3.04
C THR A 211 -13.08 2.43 -1.63
N CYS A 212 -12.85 3.74 -1.51
CA CYS A 212 -12.96 4.45 -0.23
C CYS A 212 -14.35 4.26 0.40
N GLU A 213 -15.40 4.19 -0.41
CA GLU A 213 -16.77 3.97 0.05
C GLU A 213 -16.95 2.59 0.69
N GLN A 214 -16.41 1.53 0.07
CA GLN A 214 -16.41 0.18 0.64
C GLN A 214 -15.63 0.10 1.95
N LEU A 215 -14.54 0.87 2.07
CA LEU A 215 -13.78 0.98 3.33
C LEU A 215 -14.59 1.69 4.42
N CYS A 216 -15.29 2.79 4.09
CA CYS A 216 -16.07 3.56 5.07
C CYS A 216 -17.40 2.87 5.48
N GLN A 217 -18.01 2.06 4.60
CA GLN A 217 -19.27 1.34 4.90
C GLN A 217 -19.10 0.22 5.95
N GLY A 218 -17.87 -0.26 6.14
CA GLY A 218 -17.58 -1.38 7.02
C GLY A 218 -18.01 -2.72 6.41
N GLY A 219 -17.15 -3.73 6.54
CA GLY A 219 -17.40 -5.05 5.97
C GLY A 219 -16.23 -5.99 6.20
N ILE A 220 -16.44 -7.27 5.91
CA ILE A 220 -15.37 -8.28 5.93
C ILE A 220 -14.60 -8.14 4.62
N LEU A 221 -13.39 -7.57 4.68
CA LEU A 221 -12.50 -7.51 3.52
C LEU A 221 -11.81 -8.87 3.32
N PRO A 222 -11.65 -9.32 2.06
CA PRO A 222 -10.93 -10.56 1.78
C PRO A 222 -9.45 -10.40 2.14
N CYS A 223 -8.82 -11.50 2.55
CA CYS A 223 -7.38 -11.54 2.76
C CYS A 223 -6.63 -11.23 1.45
N PRO A 224 -5.50 -10.51 1.50
CA PRO A 224 -4.71 -10.23 0.30
C PRO A 224 -4.18 -11.52 -0.33
N PRO A 225 -4.33 -11.72 -1.65
CA PRO A 225 -3.84 -12.92 -2.33
C PRO A 225 -2.32 -13.03 -2.25
N CYS A 226 -1.80 -14.23 -2.50
CA CYS A 226 -0.37 -14.49 -2.58
C CYS A 226 0.25 -13.63 -3.67
N PRO A 227 1.30 -12.85 -3.36
CA PRO A 227 2.00 -12.11 -4.39
C PRO A 227 2.75 -13.10 -5.30
N PRO A 228 2.73 -12.92 -6.63
CA PRO A 228 3.47 -13.76 -7.55
C PRO A 228 4.98 -13.49 -7.50
N ASP A 229 5.38 -12.26 -7.12
CA ASP A 229 6.77 -11.84 -6.98
C ASP A 229 6.95 -10.97 -5.72
N ASN A 230 8.17 -10.94 -5.20
CA ASN A 230 8.51 -10.27 -3.94
C ASN A 230 9.31 -8.96 -4.13
N CYS A 231 9.02 -8.22 -5.20
CA CYS A 231 9.74 -7.01 -5.60
C CYS A 231 8.87 -5.76 -5.51
N VAL A 232 9.44 -4.59 -5.24
CA VAL A 232 8.75 -3.30 -5.14
C VAL A 232 9.32 -2.31 -6.14
N VAL A 233 8.47 -1.65 -6.92
CA VAL A 233 8.84 -0.54 -7.80
C VAL A 233 9.20 0.70 -6.98
N LEU A 234 10.42 1.20 -7.19
CA LEU A 234 10.95 2.43 -6.59
C LEU A 234 10.64 3.66 -7.44
N ALA A 235 10.86 3.57 -8.75
CA ALA A 235 10.63 4.67 -9.68
C ALA A 235 10.36 4.18 -11.11
N THR A 236 9.63 5.01 -11.85
CA THR A 236 9.42 4.86 -13.29
C THR A 236 10.32 5.85 -14.02
N ILE A 237 11.19 5.33 -14.88
CA ILE A 237 12.21 6.11 -15.55
C ILE A 237 11.89 6.12 -17.04
N ARG A 238 11.71 7.31 -17.60
CA ARG A 238 11.58 7.50 -19.05
C ARG A 238 12.90 7.99 -19.60
N ILE A 239 13.38 7.32 -20.64
CA ILE A 239 14.63 7.68 -21.29
C ILE A 239 14.34 8.40 -22.58
N ASP A 240 14.92 9.59 -22.74
CA ASP A 240 14.96 10.33 -23.98
C ASP A 240 16.01 9.70 -24.90
N THR A 241 15.56 8.90 -25.85
CA THR A 241 16.41 8.20 -26.81
C THR A 241 17.01 9.12 -27.87
N GLN A 242 16.60 10.39 -27.93
CA GLN A 242 17.15 11.38 -28.87
C GLN A 242 18.38 12.11 -28.31
N PHE A 243 18.69 11.93 -27.03
CA PHE A 243 19.85 12.52 -26.40
C PHE A 243 21.16 11.98 -26.98
N ARG A 244 22.00 12.87 -27.49
CA ARG A 244 23.38 12.56 -27.89
C ARG A 244 24.33 13.17 -26.86
N PRO A 245 25.04 12.36 -26.05
CA PRO A 245 26.01 12.91 -25.11
C PRO A 245 27.09 13.69 -25.85
N ALA A 246 27.44 14.88 -25.36
CA ALA A 246 28.57 15.63 -25.89
C ALA A 246 29.86 14.81 -25.70
N PRO A 247 30.77 14.76 -26.69
CA PRO A 247 32.03 14.04 -26.53
C PRO A 247 32.84 14.62 -25.36
N PRO A 248 33.54 13.78 -24.58
CA PRO A 248 34.32 14.27 -23.45
C PRO A 248 35.41 15.24 -23.92
N PRO A 249 35.73 16.28 -23.14
CA PRO A 249 36.79 17.22 -23.47
C PRO A 249 38.14 16.49 -23.66
N ARG A 250 38.85 16.82 -24.74
CA ARG A 250 40.14 16.20 -25.08
C ARG A 250 41.19 16.49 -24.01
N GLY A 251 41.92 15.46 -23.57
CA GLY A 251 43.02 15.57 -22.60
C GLY A 251 42.63 15.37 -21.13
N VAL A 252 41.39 14.97 -20.85
CA VAL A 252 40.91 14.67 -19.49
C VAL A 252 40.99 13.16 -19.21
N SER A 253 41.46 12.77 -18.03
CA SER A 253 41.58 11.35 -17.65
C SER A 253 40.22 10.70 -17.44
N GLU A 254 40.12 9.39 -17.67
CA GLU A 254 38.89 8.61 -17.49
C GLU A 254 38.32 8.74 -16.06
N GLN A 255 39.18 8.77 -15.05
CA GLN A 255 38.82 8.99 -13.64
C GLN A 255 38.14 10.36 -13.40
N THR A 256 38.58 11.39 -14.12
CA THR A 256 38.00 12.74 -14.03
C THR A 256 36.65 12.78 -14.77
N LEU A 257 36.53 12.06 -15.89
CA LEU A 257 35.27 11.92 -16.63
C LEU A 257 34.22 11.09 -15.85
N THR A 258 34.65 10.12 -15.04
CA THR A 258 33.77 9.32 -14.16
C THR A 258 33.23 10.09 -12.95
N THR A 259 33.79 11.26 -12.64
CA THR A 259 33.34 12.12 -11.53
C THR A 259 32.73 13.44 -12.01
N GLN A 260 32.92 13.80 -13.28
CA GLN A 260 32.36 15.00 -13.89
C GLN A 260 30.88 14.78 -14.26
N TYR A 261 30.00 15.32 -13.42
CA TYR A 261 28.56 15.36 -13.69
C TYR A 261 28.28 16.08 -15.01
N LEU A 262 27.49 15.45 -15.88
CA LEU A 262 26.89 16.16 -17.00
C LEU A 262 25.92 17.19 -16.39
N VAL A 263 26.06 18.47 -16.76
CA VAL A 263 25.18 19.54 -16.24
C VAL A 263 23.73 19.14 -16.50
N ALA A 264 23.00 18.94 -15.40
CA ALA A 264 21.67 18.35 -15.29
C ALA A 264 20.55 19.07 -16.08
N GLN A 265 20.87 20.11 -16.84
CA GLN A 265 19.88 20.87 -17.60
C GLN A 265 19.31 20.07 -18.79
N ASN A 266 20.00 19.01 -19.25
CA ASN A 266 19.57 18.15 -20.36
C ASN A 266 19.74 16.63 -20.08
N ALA A 267 19.60 16.18 -18.83
CA ALA A 267 19.73 14.74 -18.53
C ALA A 267 18.72 13.93 -19.36
N PRO A 268 19.11 12.80 -20.00
CA PRO A 268 18.20 11.99 -20.80
C PRO A 268 17.12 11.28 -19.98
N LEU A 269 17.12 11.45 -18.66
CA LEU A 269 16.28 10.71 -17.74
C LEU A 269 15.19 11.61 -17.19
N ARG A 270 13.93 11.23 -17.44
CA ARG A 270 12.77 11.75 -16.70
C ARG A 270 12.38 10.71 -15.67
N ILE A 271 12.63 10.99 -14.41
CA ILE A 271 12.39 10.07 -13.29
C ILE A 271 11.10 10.47 -12.58
N ASP A 272 10.16 9.55 -12.51
CA ASP A 272 8.92 9.66 -11.74
C ASP A 272 9.01 8.75 -10.52
N ASN A 273 9.19 9.36 -9.35
CA ASN A 273 9.30 8.67 -8.08
C ASN A 273 7.94 8.36 -7.43
N LEU A 274 6.80 8.72 -8.04
CA LEU A 274 5.51 8.69 -7.33
C LEU A 274 4.42 7.88 -8.05
N SER A 275 4.26 7.99 -9.37
CA SER A 275 3.03 7.48 -10.03
C SER A 275 2.82 5.97 -9.90
N ASP A 276 3.87 5.18 -10.08
CA ASP A 276 3.81 3.71 -10.02
C ASP A 276 4.40 3.15 -8.70
N ARG A 277 4.98 4.03 -7.87
CA ARG A 277 5.53 3.71 -6.55
C ARG A 277 4.40 3.60 -5.54
N ARG A 278 4.33 2.47 -4.84
CA ARG A 278 3.38 2.29 -3.73
C ARG A 278 3.98 2.87 -2.46
N LEU A 279 3.41 3.98 -1.97
CA LEU A 279 3.78 4.56 -0.68
C LEU A 279 3.07 3.81 0.44
N LEU A 280 3.82 3.48 1.49
CA LEU A 280 3.29 2.83 2.68
C LEU A 280 3.43 3.77 3.88
N TYR A 281 2.30 4.28 4.36
CA TYR A 281 2.25 5.16 5.52
C TYR A 281 2.09 4.35 6.81
N SER A 282 2.47 4.95 7.95
CA SER A 282 2.20 4.33 9.26
C SER A 282 0.69 4.16 9.47
N THR A 283 0.29 3.15 10.23
CA THR A 283 -1.12 2.91 10.59
C THR A 283 -1.75 4.12 11.26
N GLU A 284 -0.99 4.88 12.06
CA GLU A 284 -1.44 6.12 12.67
C GLU A 284 -1.80 7.20 11.62
N MET A 285 -0.92 7.42 10.64
CA MET A 285 -1.20 8.35 9.54
C MET A 285 -2.40 7.90 8.71
N LEU A 286 -2.52 6.60 8.44
CA LEU A 286 -3.67 6.05 7.71
C LEU A 286 -4.97 6.21 8.50
N GLN A 287 -4.96 6.00 9.82
CA GLN A 287 -6.13 6.25 10.67
C GLN A 287 -6.52 7.73 10.65
N ALA A 288 -5.56 8.65 10.77
CA ALA A 288 -5.81 10.08 10.67
C ALA A 288 -6.40 10.46 9.29
N MET A 289 -5.83 9.94 8.19
CA MET A 289 -6.36 10.16 6.84
C MET A 289 -7.76 9.59 6.66
N ALA A 290 -8.02 8.39 7.19
CA ALA A 290 -9.34 7.75 7.15
C ALA A 290 -10.37 8.54 7.95
N LEU A 291 -10.02 9.06 9.14
CA LEU A 291 -10.90 9.95 9.90
C LEU A 291 -11.16 11.27 9.17
N CYS A 292 -10.14 11.85 8.52
CA CYS A 292 -10.29 13.06 7.72
C CYS A 292 -11.18 12.85 6.47
N GLN A 293 -11.15 11.67 5.85
CA GLN A 293 -11.91 11.38 4.62
C GLN A 293 -13.27 10.71 4.85
N CYS A 294 -13.38 9.79 5.81
CA CYS A 294 -14.64 9.13 6.17
C CYS A 294 -15.46 9.96 7.18
N GLY A 295 -14.86 10.93 7.89
CA GLY A 295 -15.52 11.78 8.89
C GLY A 295 -16.10 11.00 10.10
N PRO A 296 -16.55 11.67 11.18
CA PRO A 296 -17.60 11.07 12.00
C PRO A 296 -18.78 10.85 11.05
N GLN A 297 -19.36 9.65 11.05
CA GLN A 297 -20.49 9.30 10.18
C GLN A 297 -21.40 10.52 10.00
N ARG A 298 -21.54 11.03 8.78
CA ARG A 298 -22.59 12.02 8.51
C ARG A 298 -23.89 11.29 8.80
N LEU A 299 -24.40 11.42 10.02
CA LEU A 299 -25.76 11.02 10.31
C LEU A 299 -26.61 11.73 9.24
N PRO A 300 -27.56 11.03 8.61
CA PRO A 300 -28.44 11.67 7.64
C PRO A 300 -29.03 12.94 8.27
N VAL A 301 -29.12 14.02 7.49
CA VAL A 301 -29.66 15.29 7.95
C VAL A 301 -31.18 15.18 7.90
N VAL A 302 -31.88 15.63 8.95
CA VAL A 302 -33.34 15.76 8.94
C VAL A 302 -33.74 16.79 7.88
N ASP A 303 -34.77 16.50 7.08
CA ASP A 303 -35.27 17.44 6.08
C ASP A 303 -35.68 18.77 6.74
N THR A 304 -35.42 19.87 6.05
CA THR A 304 -35.82 21.20 6.54
C THR A 304 -37.33 21.28 6.69
N PRO A 305 -37.86 21.71 7.86
CA PRO A 305 -39.29 21.82 8.08
C PRO A 305 -39.95 22.74 7.05
N VAL A 306 -41.12 22.35 6.57
CA VAL A 306 -41.96 23.18 5.71
C VAL A 306 -43.04 23.79 6.58
N ILE A 307 -43.09 25.12 6.61
CA ILE A 307 -44.11 25.90 7.31
C ILE A 307 -45.23 26.18 6.29
N ASN A 308 -46.47 25.86 6.65
CA ASN A 308 -47.66 26.01 5.83
C ASN A 308 -48.64 26.95 6.51
N ASP A 309 -48.95 28.08 5.89
CA ASP A 309 -50.04 28.96 6.32
C ASP A 309 -51.38 28.36 5.87
N LEU A 310 -52.20 27.94 6.84
CA LEU A 310 -53.52 27.36 6.60
C LEU A 310 -54.63 28.43 6.52
N GLY A 311 -54.30 29.70 6.75
CA GLY A 311 -55.22 30.82 6.68
C GLY A 311 -56.00 31.12 7.96
N THR A 312 -56.95 32.05 7.85
CA THR A 312 -57.78 32.51 8.97
C THR A 312 -58.88 31.51 9.31
N GLY A 313 -58.90 31.06 10.57
CA GLY A 313 -60.01 30.33 11.18
C GLY A 313 -61.08 31.27 11.74
N GLY A 314 -62.26 30.73 12.06
CA GLY A 314 -63.46 31.51 12.42
C GLY A 314 -63.42 32.31 13.74
N ASN A 315 -62.28 32.40 14.44
CA ASN A 315 -62.14 33.01 15.76
C ASN A 315 -61.03 34.10 15.83
N ASP A 316 -60.82 34.90 14.78
CA ASP A 316 -59.72 35.88 14.68
C ASP A 316 -58.31 35.28 14.88
N GLN A 317 -58.14 34.03 14.44
CA GLN A 317 -56.88 33.29 14.51
C GLN A 317 -56.42 32.85 13.12
N VAL A 318 -55.12 32.89 12.88
CA VAL A 318 -54.46 32.26 11.72
C VAL A 318 -53.83 30.96 12.19
N TRP A 319 -54.01 29.90 11.42
CA TRP A 319 -53.47 28.58 11.72
C TRP A 319 -52.24 28.30 10.87
N VAL A 320 -51.18 27.79 11.50
CA VAL A 320 -49.96 27.37 10.81
C VAL A 320 -49.65 25.91 11.13
N GLU A 321 -49.33 25.14 10.10
CA GLU A 321 -48.86 23.76 10.19
C GLU A 321 -47.37 23.68 9.84
N ILE A 322 -46.62 22.80 10.51
CA ILE A 322 -45.21 22.55 10.20
C ILE A 322 -45.01 21.06 9.96
N THR A 323 -44.39 20.71 8.84
CA THR A 323 -44.16 19.30 8.45
C THR A 323 -42.70 19.03 8.13
N VAL A 324 -42.23 17.81 8.41
CA VAL A 324 -40.89 17.31 8.04
C VAL A 324 -41.08 16.03 7.24
N ALA A 325 -40.48 15.95 6.05
CA ALA A 325 -40.71 14.84 5.13
C ALA A 325 -39.91 13.58 5.48
N ASN A 326 -38.70 13.73 6.03
CA ASN A 326 -37.81 12.62 6.37
C ASN A 326 -36.87 12.98 7.53
N PRO A 327 -36.66 12.12 8.54
CA PRO A 327 -37.40 10.88 8.83
C PRO A 327 -38.81 11.15 9.39
N ALA A 328 -39.74 10.24 9.10
CA ALA A 328 -41.09 10.28 9.67
C ALA A 328 -41.02 10.13 11.20
N GLY A 329 -41.71 11.01 11.92
CA GLY A 329 -41.65 11.06 13.39
C GLY A 329 -40.55 11.98 13.96
N SER A 330 -39.92 12.81 13.13
CA SER A 330 -39.03 13.89 13.60
C SER A 330 -39.76 14.86 14.53
N GLN A 331 -39.12 15.24 15.63
CA GLN A 331 -39.60 16.27 16.55
C GLN A 331 -39.33 17.65 15.96
N ILE A 332 -40.34 18.52 15.98
CA ILE A 332 -40.22 19.86 15.40
C ILE A 332 -40.27 20.89 16.53
N TYR A 333 -39.26 21.75 16.62
CA TYR A 333 -39.21 22.86 17.58
C TYR A 333 -39.36 24.18 16.83
N TYR A 334 -40.20 25.08 17.33
CA TYR A 334 -40.42 26.38 16.71
C TYR A 334 -40.40 27.54 17.71
N THR A 335 -40.14 28.74 17.18
CA THR A 335 -40.13 30.02 17.89
C THR A 335 -40.90 31.08 17.10
N THR A 336 -41.55 32.00 17.81
CA THR A 336 -42.28 33.16 17.23
C THR A 336 -41.68 34.51 17.64
N ASP A 337 -40.64 34.49 18.48
CA ASP A 337 -39.94 35.66 19.04
C ASP A 337 -38.66 36.03 18.26
N GLN A 338 -38.50 35.45 17.07
CA GLN A 338 -37.31 35.56 16.20
C GLN A 338 -36.03 34.90 16.73
N SER A 339 -36.05 34.28 17.92
CA SER A 339 -34.92 33.48 18.41
C SER A 339 -34.74 32.22 17.57
N ASP A 340 -33.53 31.67 17.51
CA ASP A 340 -33.29 30.43 16.77
C ASP A 340 -33.80 29.22 17.57
N PRO A 341 -34.66 28.37 16.98
CA PRO A 341 -35.26 27.25 17.70
C PRO A 341 -34.22 26.17 17.98
N SER A 342 -34.31 25.55 19.15
CA SER A 342 -33.42 24.46 19.60
C SER A 342 -34.10 23.60 20.67
N PRO A 343 -33.88 22.28 20.69
CA PRO A 343 -34.45 21.38 21.70
C PRO A 343 -34.04 21.71 23.14
N THR A 344 -32.92 22.44 23.32
CA THR A 344 -32.40 22.84 24.63
C THR A 344 -32.74 24.29 25.00
N SER A 345 -33.32 25.07 24.09
CA SER A 345 -33.65 26.47 24.37
C SER A 345 -35.01 26.59 25.06
N PRO A 346 -35.12 27.36 26.17
CA PRO A 346 -36.39 27.61 26.82
C PRO A 346 -37.35 28.46 25.98
N SER A 347 -36.87 29.16 24.94
CA SER A 347 -37.71 29.92 24.01
C SER A 347 -38.40 29.04 22.97
N SER A 348 -37.98 27.77 22.84
CA SER A 348 -38.47 26.86 21.82
C SER A 348 -39.66 26.06 22.31
N THR A 349 -40.65 25.93 21.43
CA THR A 349 -41.88 25.17 21.69
C THR A 349 -41.92 23.94 20.80
N LEU A 350 -42.28 22.78 21.37
CA LEU A 350 -42.41 21.53 20.64
C LEU A 350 -43.74 21.52 19.88
N PHE A 351 -43.67 21.47 18.55
CA PHE A 351 -44.83 21.35 17.68
C PHE A 351 -45.46 19.96 17.82
N GLY A 352 -46.79 19.91 17.93
CA GLY A 352 -47.54 18.65 18.03
C GLY A 352 -47.58 18.00 19.42
N ALA A 353 -47.10 18.66 20.48
CA ALA A 353 -47.28 18.14 21.86
C ALA A 353 -48.76 17.89 22.23
N ASN A 354 -49.69 18.58 21.56
CA ASN A 354 -51.14 18.42 21.70
C ASN A 354 -51.86 18.05 20.37
N ASN A 355 -51.14 17.68 19.30
CA ASN A 355 -51.67 17.50 17.93
C ASN A 355 -52.40 18.71 17.32
N ASP A 356 -52.15 19.93 17.82
CA ASP A 356 -52.82 21.14 17.35
C ASP A 356 -51.90 21.98 16.43
N ASN A 357 -52.50 22.57 15.40
CA ASN A 357 -51.88 23.63 14.57
C ASN A 357 -51.50 24.83 15.46
N ILE A 358 -50.53 25.64 15.04
CA ILE A 358 -50.10 26.83 15.78
C ILE A 358 -51.17 27.93 15.63
N PRO A 359 -51.82 28.38 16.71
CA PRO A 359 -52.75 29.50 16.65
C PRO A 359 -52.01 30.83 16.78
N LEU A 360 -52.16 31.72 15.80
CA LEU A 360 -51.68 33.09 15.85
C LEU A 360 -52.85 34.07 15.87
N SER A 361 -52.87 35.03 16.80
CA SER A 361 -53.89 36.07 16.81
C SER A 361 -53.69 37.05 15.64
N VAL A 362 -54.75 37.39 14.91
CA VAL A 362 -54.67 38.33 13.76
C VAL A 362 -54.09 39.70 14.17
N GLY A 363 -54.32 40.14 15.41
CA GLY A 363 -53.76 41.38 15.95
C GLY A 363 -52.25 41.37 16.22
N ALA A 364 -51.61 40.19 16.25
CA ALA A 364 -50.18 40.04 16.47
C ALA A 364 -49.37 39.97 15.17
N LEU A 365 -50.03 39.94 14.00
CA LEU A 365 -49.40 39.85 12.69
C LEU A 365 -48.76 41.18 12.26
N PRO A 366 -47.61 41.17 11.57
CA PRO A 366 -46.89 39.99 11.05
C PRO A 366 -46.02 39.29 12.11
N VAL A 367 -45.97 37.96 12.05
CA VAL A 367 -45.13 37.13 12.93
C VAL A 367 -44.16 36.30 12.09
N THR A 368 -42.90 36.21 12.51
CA THR A 368 -41.91 35.32 11.91
C THR A 368 -41.85 34.03 12.70
N ILE A 369 -42.15 32.91 12.04
CA ILE A 369 -41.99 31.58 12.60
C ILE A 369 -40.66 31.01 12.12
N LYS A 370 -39.83 30.57 13.05
CA LYS A 370 -38.65 29.76 12.76
C LYS A 370 -38.86 28.35 13.29
N ALA A 371 -38.45 27.34 12.54
CA ALA A 371 -38.61 25.93 12.91
C ALA A 371 -37.39 25.08 12.59
N ILE A 372 -37.10 24.10 13.44
CA ILE A 372 -36.05 23.09 13.26
C ILE A 372 -36.60 21.68 13.51
N GLY A 373 -36.17 20.72 12.70
CA GLY A 373 -36.46 19.30 12.84
C GLY A 373 -35.30 18.56 13.52
N VAL A 374 -35.61 17.74 14.51
CA VAL A 374 -34.66 16.95 15.32
C VAL A 374 -35.13 15.50 15.35
N HIS A 375 -34.21 14.56 15.17
CA HIS A 375 -34.51 13.13 15.28
C HIS A 375 -33.32 12.38 15.89
N PRO A 376 -33.55 11.45 16.85
CA PRO A 376 -32.48 10.62 17.39
C PRO A 376 -31.72 9.87 16.29
N GLY A 377 -30.40 10.00 16.26
CA GLY A 377 -29.56 9.35 15.24
C GLY A 377 -29.48 10.08 13.89
N TYR A 378 -29.94 11.33 13.80
CA TYR A 378 -29.81 12.21 12.62
C TYR A 378 -29.07 13.50 13.01
N GLN A 379 -28.56 14.26 12.03
CA GLN A 379 -28.18 15.66 12.25
C GLN A 379 -29.41 16.55 12.18
N ASP A 380 -29.48 17.57 13.04
CA ASP A 380 -30.57 18.55 13.05
C ASP A 380 -30.73 19.22 11.67
N SER A 381 -31.96 19.55 11.31
CA SER A 381 -32.25 20.21 10.04
C SER A 381 -31.70 21.64 10.00
N ALA A 382 -31.63 22.24 8.81
CA ALA A 382 -31.50 23.71 8.74
C ALA A 382 -32.78 24.38 9.29
N ILE A 383 -32.64 25.61 9.79
CA ILE A 383 -33.76 26.39 10.33
C ILE A 383 -34.62 26.90 9.17
N ALA A 384 -35.87 26.47 9.12
CA ALA A 384 -36.88 27.06 8.26
C ALA A 384 -37.37 28.37 8.86
N SER A 385 -37.58 29.40 8.05
CA SER A 385 -38.07 30.70 8.51
C SER A 385 -39.12 31.22 7.54
N GLN A 386 -40.32 31.52 8.04
CA GLN A 386 -41.41 32.08 7.25
C GLN A 386 -42.09 33.22 8.00
N VAL A 387 -42.38 34.29 7.28
CA VAL A 387 -43.18 35.41 7.79
C VAL A 387 -44.63 35.16 7.43
N ILE A 388 -45.50 35.13 8.44
CA ILE A 388 -46.94 35.12 8.25
C ILE A 388 -47.39 36.58 8.11
N PRO A 389 -47.85 36.98 6.91
CA PRO A 389 -48.24 38.36 6.66
C PRO A 389 -49.54 38.69 7.41
N LYS A 390 -49.77 39.98 7.63
CA LYS A 390 -51.10 40.46 8.04
C LYS A 390 -52.07 40.22 6.89
N GLN A 391 -53.14 39.46 7.15
CA GLN A 391 -54.20 39.18 6.16
C GLN A 391 -55.09 40.39 5.91
#